data_AF-A0A843ANE9-F1
#
_entry.id   AF-A0A843ANE9-F1
#
_cell.length_a   1.000
_cell.length_b   1.000
_cell.length_c   1.000
_cell.angle_alpha   90.00
_cell.angle_beta   90.00
_cell.angle_gamma   90.00
#
_symmetry.space_group_name_H-M   'P 1'
#
loop_
_entity.id
_entity.type
_entity.pdbx_description
1 polymer ?
#
loop_
_entity_poly.entity_id
_entity_poly.type
_entity_poly.pdbx_seq_one_letter_code
_entity_poly.pdbx_strand_id
1 'polypeptide(L)' 'MDMNDFLDMEVIDKEGQSIGKVDTVEFNEETGTINKIVIKLDKGIFSRAKETITFDQIKNIKDVILLNIVVDMDK' A
#
# COMPACT_ATOMS: atom_id res chain seq x y z
N MET A 1 16.54 0.58 -2.24
CA MET A 1 15.21 0.05 -1.95
C MET A 1 15.05 -1.13 -2.87
N ASP A 2 15.17 -2.32 -2.31
CA ASP A 2 14.99 -3.58 -3.01
C ASP A 2 13.53 -4.01 -2.91
N MET A 3 13.09 -4.98 -3.72
CA MET A 3 11.70 -5.45 -3.71
C MET A 3 11.24 -5.91 -2.31
N ASN A 4 12.14 -6.54 -1.56
CA ASN A 4 11.86 -6.99 -0.20
C ASN A 4 11.64 -5.83 0.78
N ASP A 5 12.16 -4.64 0.49
CA ASP A 5 11.99 -3.47 1.35
C ASP A 5 10.54 -2.95 1.28
N PHE A 6 9.80 -3.25 0.22
CA PHE A 6 8.40 -2.85 0.10
C PHE A 6 7.48 -3.70 0.97
N LEU A 7 7.80 -4.98 1.18
CA LEU A 7 6.97 -5.87 1.97
C LEU A 7 6.92 -5.40 3.42
N ASP A 8 5.74 -5.49 4.04
CA ASP A 8 5.48 -5.01 5.40
C ASP A 8 5.69 -3.51 5.63
N MET A 9 5.97 -2.72 4.59
CA MET A 9 6.06 -1.26 4.68
C MET A 9 4.69 -0.69 5.08
N GLU A 10 4.70 0.23 6.03
CA GLU A 10 3.50 0.91 6.49
C GLU A 10 2.93 1.80 5.38
N VAL A 11 1.61 1.76 5.22
CA VAL A 11 0.89 2.66 4.30
C VAL A 11 0.03 3.61 5.11
N ILE A 12 0.17 4.90 4.81
CA ILE A 12 -0.52 5.99 5.46
C ILE A 12 -1.34 6.74 4.41
N ASP A 13 -2.61 6.98 4.73
CA ASP A 13 -3.50 7.68 3.82
C ASP A 13 -3.29 9.21 3.81
N LYS A 14 -4.10 9.93 3.03
CA LYS A 14 -4.01 11.39 2.90
C LYS A 14 -4.24 12.15 4.22
N GLU A 15 -5.02 11.58 5.15
CA GLU A 15 -5.34 12.19 6.44
C GLU A 15 -4.31 11.86 7.53
N GLY A 16 -3.31 11.03 7.21
CA GLY A 16 -2.29 10.61 8.16
C GLY A 16 -2.70 9.36 8.94
N GLN A 17 -3.78 8.68 8.55
CA GLN A 17 -4.19 7.43 9.17
C GLN A 17 -3.32 6.28 8.65
N SER A 18 -2.76 5.48 9.55
CA SER A 18 -2.15 4.20 9.19
C SER A 18 -3.25 3.21 8.82
N ILE A 19 -3.22 2.71 7.59
CA ILE A 19 -4.27 1.85 7.03
C ILE A 19 -3.87 0.38 7.00
N GLY A 20 -2.56 0.10 7.10
CA GLY A 20 -2.03 -1.25 7.07
C GLY A 20 -0.65 -1.32 6.47
N LYS A 21 -0.32 -2.50 5.94
CA LYS A 21 1.01 -2.80 5.41
C LYS A 21 0.94 -3.38 4.01
N VAL A 22 1.98 -3.14 3.22
CA VAL A 22 2.12 -3.76 1.90
C VAL A 22 2.25 -5.28 2.04
N ASP A 23 1.38 -5.99 1.33
CA ASP A 23 1.35 -7.45 1.24
C ASP A 23 1.98 -7.93 -0.07
N THR A 24 1.78 -7.18 -1.16
CA THR A 24 2.33 -7.53 -2.49
C THR A 24 2.50 -6.26 -3.34
N VAL A 25 3.50 -6.28 -4.21
CA VAL A 25 3.69 -5.26 -5.26
C VAL A 25 3.58 -5.93 -6.61
N GLU A 26 2.71 -5.43 -7.47
CA GLU A 26 2.55 -5.91 -8.85
C GLU A 26 3.24 -4.95 -9.82
N PHE A 27 4.16 -5.48 -10.62
CA PHE A 27 4.93 -4.73 -11.61
C PHE A 27 4.55 -5.15 -13.02
N ASN A 28 4.74 -4.23 -13.96
CA ASN A 28 4.74 -4.54 -15.37
C ASN A 28 6.08 -5.22 -15.70
N GLU A 29 6.02 -6.48 -16.14
CA GLU A 29 7.22 -7.28 -16.46
C GLU A 29 8.00 -6.75 -17.67
N GLU A 30 7.34 -6.03 -18.59
CA GLU A 30 7.98 -5.48 -19.79
C GLU A 30 8.76 -4.18 -19.48
N THR A 31 8.22 -3.34 -18.61
CA THR A 31 8.77 -2.00 -18.31
C THR A 31 9.51 -1.93 -16.97
N GLY A 32 9.30 -2.89 -16.08
CA GLY A 32 9.81 -2.87 -14.70
C GLY A 32 9.14 -1.83 -13.80
N THR A 33 8.01 -1.24 -14.23
CA THR A 33 7.31 -0.21 -13.45
C THR A 33 6.28 -0.82 -12.50
N ILE A 34 6.12 -0.24 -11.31
CA ILE A 34 5.06 -0.63 -10.37
C ILE A 34 3.71 -0.18 -10.94
N ASN A 35 2.76 -1.12 -11.08
CA ASN A 35 1.40 -0.82 -11.50
C ASN A 35 0.51 -0.51 -10.29
N LYS A 36 0.62 -1.35 -9.26
CA LYS A 36 -0.22 -1.27 -8.06
C LYS A 36 0.44 -2.00 -6.89
N ILE A 37 0.01 -1.66 -5.70
CA ILE A 37 0.35 -2.35 -4.45
C ILE A 37 -0.92 -2.92 -3.84
N VAL A 38 -0.78 -4.06 -3.18
CA VAL A 38 -1.84 -4.68 -2.39
C VAL A 38 -1.50 -4.49 -0.93
N ILE A 39 -2.43 -3.93 -0.17
CA ILE A 39 -2.28 -3.62 1.25
C ILE A 39 -3.09 -4.63 2.03
N LYS A 40 -2.49 -5.23 3.07
CA LYS A 40 -3.22 -5.90 4.13
C LYS A 40 -3.70 -4.84 5.12
N LEU A 41 -5.01 -4.63 5.18
CA LEU A 41 -5.62 -3.61 6.02
C LEU A 41 -5.53 -4.00 7.51
N ASP A 42 -5.17 -3.05 8.37
CA ASP A 42 -5.10 -3.27 9.81
C ASP A 42 -6.48 -3.17 10.48
N LYS A 43 -7.38 -4.11 10.13
CA LYS A 43 -8.71 -4.24 10.74
C LYS A 43 -8.74 -5.28 11.88
N GLY A 44 -7.62 -5.45 12.58
CA GLY A 44 -7.46 -6.42 13.68
C GLY A 44 -6.86 -7.77 13.28
N ILE A 45 -6.44 -8.55 14.30
CA ILE A 45 -5.54 -9.72 14.18
C ILE A 45 -6.04 -10.88 13.29
N PHE A 46 -7.35 -10.99 13.07
CA PHE A 46 -7.94 -12.04 12.23
C PHE A 46 -8.43 -11.54 10.87
N SER A 47 -8.34 -10.22 10.63
CA SER A 47 -8.76 -9.66 9.36
C SER A 47 -7.84 -10.11 8.23
N ARG A 48 -8.47 -10.49 7.12
CA ARG A 48 -7.81 -10.76 5.84
C ARG A 48 -8.18 -9.71 4.79
N ALA A 49 -8.76 -8.59 5.24
CA ALA A 49 -9.16 -7.50 4.35
C ALA A 49 -7.93 -6.96 3.62
N LYS A 50 -8.07 -6.80 2.30
CA LYS A 50 -7.03 -6.26 1.44
C LYS A 50 -7.60 -5.10 0.63
N GLU A 51 -6.75 -4.13 0.37
CA GLU A 51 -7.05 -3.01 -0.52
C GLU A 51 -6.03 -2.97 -1.65
N THR A 52 -6.48 -2.62 -2.85
CA THR A 52 -5.60 -2.46 -4.01
C THR A 52 -5.42 -0.98 -4.30
N ILE A 53 -4.18 -0.51 -4.28
CA ILE A 53 -3.82 0.88 -4.54
C ILE A 53 -3.04 0.96 -5.84
N THR A 54 -3.53 1.75 -6.79
CA THR A 54 -2.85 2.01 -8.05
C THR A 54 -1.77 3.07 -7.89
N PHE A 55 -0.75 3.06 -8.76
CA PHE A 55 0.41 3.96 -8.60
C PHE A 55 0.05 5.46 -8.60
N ASP A 56 -0.99 5.87 -9.32
CA ASP A 56 -1.51 7.24 -9.33
C ASP A 56 -2.11 7.70 -7.99
N GLN A 57 -2.47 6.76 -7.13
CA GLN A 57 -2.97 7.03 -5.77
C GLN A 57 -1.82 7.18 -4.76
N ILE A 58 -0.58 6.88 -5.17
CA ILE A 58 0.61 7.02 -4.33
C ILE A 58 1.16 8.44 -4.46
N LYS A 59 1.28 9.13 -3.32
CA LYS A 59 1.89 10.45 -3.22
C LYS A 59 3.40 10.37 -3.14
N ASN A 60 3.93 9.45 -2.33
CA ASN A 60 5.36 9.31 -2.09
C ASN A 60 5.71 7.93 -1.54
N ILE A 61 6.93 7.46 -1.80
CA ILE A 61 7.50 6.23 -1.25
C ILE A 61 8.84 6.59 -0.61
N LYS A 62 8.91 6.47 0.71
CA LYS A 62 10.13 6.67 1.52
C LYS A 62 10.25 5.55 2.55
N ASP A 63 10.30 5.89 3.84
CA ASP A 63 10.24 4.93 4.95
C ASP A 63 8.84 4.33 5.11
N VAL A 64 7.83 5.02 4.57
CA VAL A 64 6.43 4.63 4.47
C VAL A 64 5.89 4.96 3.08
N ILE A 65 4.77 4.34 2.71
CA ILE A 65 4.01 4.72 1.51
C ILE A 65 2.93 5.73 1.92
N LEU A 66 2.99 6.92 1.32
CA LEU A 66 1.97 7.96 1.53
C LEU A 66 0.99 7.93 0.36
N LEU A 67 -0.30 7.89 0.65
CA LEU A 67 -1.35 8.00 -0.36
C LEU A 67 -1.81 9.45 -0.54
N ASN A 68 -2.39 9.73 -1.72
CA ASN A 68 -3.09 10.98 -1.99
C ASN A 68 -4.63 10.83 -1.88
N ILE A 69 -5.11 9.66 -1.45
CA ILE A 69 -6.51 9.33 -1.19
C ILE A 69 -6.74 8.99 0.28
N VAL A 70 -8.01 8.99 0.69
CA VAL A 70 -8.47 8.44 1.98
C VAL A 70 -8.96 7.01 1.74
N VAL A 71 -8.61 6.08 2.63
CA VAL A 71 -9.08 4.70 2.55
C VAL A 71 -10.11 4.45 3.64
N ASP A 72 -11.28 4.00 3.23
CA ASP A 72 -12.38 3.72 4.16
C ASP A 72 -12.14 2.38 4.88
N MET A 73 -11.78 2.48 6.15
CA MET A 73 -11.44 1.35 7.00
C MET A 73 -12.67 0.62 7.59
N ASP A 74 -13.88 1.11 7.37
CA ASP A 74 -15.11 0.51 7.89
C ASP A 74 -15.88 -0.34 6.85
N LYS A 75 -15.42 -0.36 5.60
CA LYS A 75 -15.97 -1.23 4.53
C LYS A 75 -15.81 -2.73 4.79
#